data_AF-A0A356EN77-F1
#
_entry.id   AF-A0A356EN77-F1
#
_cell.length_a   1.000
_cell.length_b   1.000
_cell.length_c   1.000
_cell.angle_alpha   90.00
_cell.angle_beta   90.00
_cell.angle_gamma   90.00
#
_symmetry.space_group_name_H-M   'P 1'
#
loop_
_entity.id
_entity.type
_entity.pdbx_description
1 polymer ?
#
loop_
_entity_poly.entity_id
_entity_poly.type
_entity_poly.pdbx_seq_one_letter_code
_entity_poly.pdbx_strand_id
1 'polypeptide(L)'
;MSDRPIWISRFRARRRATTARYACASSDTTPSEGRWNWPIYAGSYPMFPASKSNKMISDLRRGSKFRTPAACGRRGLTLIELMIASAIMTMVVGALAVLSRAVQVGCDYSSDHGEAVQHARVVLERITRFVNGATASSEFPGILVLDRTEGGYSFPDTLVVWHPATTAFDPKGRPRFEELVVFCTSPDRPQELLELTFPGNTGMVPPLADPVAWSGALDGLIGLSTTRRTVLTDRLRTASVDGSDNAASRRACARFHARFRPSDQELAAYTAGDVAWNELPWVQNVYGPSGGLRQVLLRIELQLAPGKASNGRAGVTFFDSAAVYYVVDK
;
A
#
# COMPACT_ATOMS: atom_id res chain seq x y z
N MET A 1 -32.96 34.51 32.98
CA MET A 1 -31.82 35.42 32.72
C MET A 1 -30.81 35.27 33.86
N SER A 2 -29.83 34.39 33.69
CA SER A 2 -28.63 34.34 34.53
C SER A 2 -27.56 33.55 33.76
N ASP A 3 -26.81 34.28 32.95
CA ASP A 3 -25.63 33.78 32.23
C ASP A 3 -24.53 33.39 33.21
N ARG A 4 -23.98 32.18 33.03
CA ARG A 4 -22.67 31.79 33.57
C ARG A 4 -21.82 31.25 32.42
N PRO A 5 -20.60 31.77 32.21
CA PRO A 5 -19.72 31.27 31.16
C PRO A 5 -19.00 30.01 31.64
N ILE A 6 -19.11 28.95 30.85
CA ILE A 6 -18.39 27.69 31.02
C ILE A 6 -16.99 27.86 30.41
N TRP A 7 -15.97 27.70 31.26
CA TRP A 7 -14.57 27.65 30.86
C TRP A 7 -14.25 26.33 30.18
N ILE A 8 -13.90 26.36 28.89
CA ILE A 8 -13.36 25.20 28.16
C ILE A 8 -11.84 25.20 28.34
N SER A 9 -11.34 24.34 29.24
CA SER A 9 -9.92 24.06 29.40
C SER A 9 -9.41 23.18 28.25
N ARG A 10 -8.45 23.71 27.48
CA ARG A 10 -7.69 23.01 26.44
C ARG A 10 -6.88 21.85 27.04
N PHE A 11 -7.27 20.61 26.75
CA PHE A 11 -6.46 19.43 27.05
C PHE A 11 -5.37 19.24 25.99
N ARG A 12 -4.13 19.59 26.34
CA ARG A 12 -2.93 19.44 25.49
C ARG A 12 -2.29 18.09 25.84
N ALA A 13 -2.58 17.04 25.06
CA ALA A 13 -1.98 15.71 25.26
C ALA A 13 -0.48 15.74 24.92
N ARG A 14 0.36 15.69 25.96
CA ARG A 14 1.81 15.42 25.85
C ARG A 14 2.02 13.92 25.59
N ARG A 15 2.57 13.58 24.43
CA ARG A 15 3.12 12.23 24.16
C ARG A 15 4.33 12.00 25.08
N ARG A 16 4.27 10.95 25.91
CA ARG A 16 5.45 10.33 26.53
C ARG A 16 5.62 8.92 25.96
N ALA A 17 6.69 8.74 25.19
CA ALA A 17 7.18 7.42 24.82
C ALA A 17 7.77 6.77 26.08
N THR A 18 7.21 5.63 26.49
CA THR A 18 7.77 4.81 27.57
C THR A 18 8.13 3.47 26.98
N THR A 19 9.43 3.28 26.75
CA THR A 19 10.06 2.01 26.42
C THR A 19 10.06 1.14 27.68
N ALA A 20 9.30 0.05 27.69
CA ALA A 20 9.38 -0.97 28.74
C ALA A 20 9.78 -2.31 28.13
N ARG A 21 11.01 -2.73 28.46
CA ARG A 21 11.50 -4.10 28.32
C ARG A 21 10.87 -4.94 29.43
N TYR A 22 10.37 -6.12 29.09
CA TYR A 22 10.36 -7.27 30.01
C TYR A 22 10.67 -8.54 29.24
N ALA A 23 11.57 -9.32 29.83
CA ALA A 23 11.98 -10.66 29.46
C ALA A 23 11.63 -11.61 30.61
N CYS A 24 11.25 -12.85 30.25
CA CYS A 24 11.33 -14.15 30.95
C CYS A 24 10.10 -14.99 30.54
N ALA A 25 10.28 -16.04 29.70
CA ALA A 25 10.53 -17.45 30.07
C ALA A 25 9.22 -18.21 30.36
N SER A 26 8.99 -19.48 30.03
CA SER A 26 9.53 -20.50 29.11
C SER A 26 8.65 -21.75 29.32
N SER A 27 8.19 -22.42 28.27
CA SER A 27 7.93 -23.88 28.17
C SER A 27 7.24 -24.14 26.82
N ASP A 28 7.98 -24.62 25.82
CA ASP A 28 8.18 -26.04 25.48
C ASP A 28 6.96 -26.69 24.82
N THR A 29 6.96 -26.70 23.49
CA THR A 29 6.60 -27.87 22.66
C THR A 29 7.00 -27.60 21.21
N THR A 30 8.01 -28.34 20.74
CA THR A 30 8.49 -28.40 19.34
C THR A 30 7.55 -29.24 18.47
N PRO A 31 7.46 -28.96 17.15
CA PRO A 31 8.31 -29.71 16.22
C PRO A 31 9.09 -28.84 15.21
N SER A 32 10.32 -29.31 14.96
CA SER A 32 11.24 -29.14 13.82
C SER A 32 10.60 -28.80 12.47
N GLU A 33 11.21 -28.12 11.50
CA GLU A 33 12.47 -27.38 11.34
C GLU A 33 12.33 -26.75 9.94
N GLY A 34 12.67 -25.48 9.78
CA GLY A 34 12.57 -24.78 8.49
C GLY A 34 12.52 -23.26 8.62
N ARG A 35 13.30 -22.70 9.55
CA ARG A 35 13.39 -21.25 9.77
C ARG A 35 14.31 -20.61 8.73
N TRP A 36 13.71 -19.91 7.77
CA TRP A 36 14.38 -18.83 7.05
C TRP A 36 14.45 -17.61 7.96
N ASN A 37 15.64 -17.39 8.52
CA ASN A 37 15.96 -16.25 9.36
C ASN A 37 16.22 -15.04 8.45
N TRP A 38 15.23 -14.18 8.25
CA TRP A 38 15.43 -12.90 7.56
C TRP A 38 16.07 -11.90 8.53
N PRO A 39 17.29 -11.40 8.27
CA PRO A 39 17.83 -10.31 9.06
C PRO A 39 17.07 -9.02 8.77
N ILE A 40 16.65 -8.34 9.83
CA ILE A 40 16.18 -6.96 9.82
C ILE A 40 17.36 -6.09 9.36
N TYR A 41 17.40 -5.75 8.08
CA TYR A 41 18.28 -4.70 7.57
C TYR A 41 17.72 -3.34 7.99
N ALA A 42 18.14 -2.87 9.17
CA ALA A 42 18.22 -1.44 9.45
C ALA A 42 19.41 -0.87 8.65
N GLY A 43 19.27 -0.85 7.33
CA GLY A 43 20.24 -0.31 6.40
C GLY A 43 19.98 1.17 6.19
N SER A 44 20.57 2.01 7.06
CA SER A 44 20.96 3.36 6.68
C SER A 44 21.86 3.26 5.45
N TYR A 45 21.32 3.54 4.27
CA TYR A 45 22.10 3.62 3.04
C TYR A 45 23.17 4.71 3.22
N PRO A 46 24.46 4.39 3.16
CA PRO A 46 25.46 5.43 2.99
C PRO A 46 25.24 6.03 1.61
N MET A 47 24.85 7.31 1.63
CA MET A 47 24.89 8.21 0.49
C MET A 47 26.25 8.01 -0.22
N PHE A 48 26.21 7.71 -1.52
CA PHE A 48 27.41 7.58 -2.36
C PHE A 48 28.37 8.74 -2.04
N PRO A 49 29.63 8.46 -1.64
CA PRO A 49 30.58 9.53 -1.50
C PRO A 49 30.82 10.13 -2.89
N ALA A 50 30.51 11.42 -3.00
CA ALA A 50 30.94 12.25 -4.11
C ALA A 50 32.42 11.96 -4.39
N SER A 51 32.69 11.54 -5.63
CA SER A 51 34.00 11.24 -6.19
C SER A 51 34.97 12.41 -5.97
N LYS A 52 35.59 12.45 -4.79
CA LYS A 52 36.81 13.21 -4.55
C LYS A 52 37.94 12.46 -5.24
N SER A 53 38.28 12.98 -6.42
CA SER A 53 39.63 13.12 -6.92
C SER A 53 40.71 12.83 -5.88
N ASN A 54 41.60 11.87 -6.15
CA ASN A 54 43.03 12.14 -6.33
C ASN A 54 43.89 10.87 -6.33
N LYS A 55 44.88 10.88 -7.24
CA LYS A 55 46.26 10.42 -7.02
C LYS A 55 46.44 8.97 -6.56
N MET A 56 46.30 8.03 -7.49
CA MET A 56 47.02 6.76 -7.38
C MET A 56 47.35 6.13 -8.75
N ILE A 57 47.66 6.98 -9.74
CA ILE A 57 48.19 6.56 -11.05
C ILE A 57 49.47 7.36 -11.35
N SER A 58 50.49 7.23 -10.49
CA SER A 58 51.84 7.73 -10.80
C SER A 58 52.97 6.75 -10.46
N ASP A 59 52.73 5.68 -9.70
CA ASP A 59 53.82 4.85 -9.15
C ASP A 59 53.91 3.41 -9.70
N LEU A 60 53.27 3.12 -10.84
CA LEU A 60 53.54 1.90 -11.63
C LEU A 60 54.56 2.15 -12.75
N ARG A 61 55.57 2.99 -12.46
CA ARG A 61 56.76 3.18 -13.30
C ARG A 61 57.99 2.56 -12.64
N ARG A 62 57.84 1.38 -12.05
CA ARG A 62 58.97 0.56 -11.60
C ARG A 62 59.23 -0.49 -12.67
N GLY A 63 60.27 -0.25 -13.46
CA GLY A 63 60.56 -0.91 -14.73
C GLY A 63 60.54 -2.44 -14.65
N SER A 64 59.49 -3.03 -15.23
CA SER A 64 59.61 -4.34 -15.84
C SER A 64 60.47 -4.13 -17.09
N LYS A 65 61.71 -4.63 -17.03
CA LYS A 65 62.54 -4.83 -18.22
C LYS A 65 61.76 -5.77 -19.13
N PHE A 66 61.01 -5.23 -20.08
CA PHE A 66 60.45 -5.98 -21.19
C PHE A 66 61.64 -6.61 -21.92
N ARG A 67 61.93 -7.86 -21.59
CA ARG A 67 62.73 -8.72 -22.45
C ARG A 67 61.99 -8.76 -23.78
N THR A 68 62.58 -8.11 -24.77
CA THR A 68 62.21 -8.26 -26.17
C THR A 68 62.12 -9.76 -26.45
N PRO A 69 60.96 -10.28 -26.88
CA PRO A 69 60.90 -11.67 -27.29
C PRO A 69 61.86 -11.83 -28.47
N ALA A 70 62.81 -12.73 -28.31
CA ALA A 70 63.62 -13.20 -29.42
C ALA A 70 62.65 -13.63 -30.54
N ALA A 71 62.89 -13.17 -31.75
CA ALA A 71 62.12 -13.49 -32.93
C ALA A 71 62.22 -15.00 -33.21
N CYS A 72 61.40 -15.81 -32.53
CA CYS A 72 61.16 -17.19 -32.90
C CYS A 72 60.41 -17.20 -34.23
N GLY A 73 60.90 -18.04 -35.15
CA GLY A 73 60.57 -18.03 -36.57
C GLY A 73 59.07 -17.99 -36.87
N ARG A 74 58.73 -17.21 -37.89
CA ARG A 74 57.41 -17.16 -38.52
C ARG A 74 57.05 -18.53 -39.09
N ARG A 75 56.46 -19.42 -38.27
CA ARG A 75 55.63 -20.51 -38.76
C ARG A 75 54.24 -19.93 -39.00
N GLY A 76 53.81 -19.89 -40.26
CA GLY A 76 52.46 -19.45 -40.59
C GLY A 76 51.44 -20.32 -39.88
N LEU A 77 50.43 -19.69 -39.27
CA LEU A 77 49.26 -20.39 -38.72
C LEU A 77 48.68 -21.28 -39.82
N THR A 78 48.52 -22.56 -39.53
CA THR A 78 47.83 -23.46 -40.45
C THR A 78 46.36 -23.08 -40.49
N LEU A 79 45.71 -23.23 -41.65
CA LEU A 79 44.30 -22.86 -41.82
C LEU A 79 43.39 -23.56 -40.80
N ILE A 80 43.71 -24.81 -40.43
CA ILE A 80 42.98 -25.57 -39.42
C ILE A 80 43.08 -24.95 -38.01
N GLU A 81 44.23 -24.37 -37.65
CA GLU A 81 44.43 -23.70 -36.36
C GLU A 81 43.61 -22.41 -36.27
N LEU A 82 43.50 -21.67 -37.38
CA LEU A 82 42.63 -20.49 -37.48
C LEU A 82 41.14 -20.87 -37.41
N MET A 83 40.75 -21.99 -38.01
CA MET A 83 39.38 -22.51 -37.88
C MET A 83 39.06 -22.94 -36.44
N ILE A 84 39.96 -23.66 -35.77
CA ILE A 84 39.76 -24.07 -34.37
C ILE A 84 39.71 -22.84 -33.45
N ALA A 85 40.62 -21.88 -33.63
CA ALA A 85 40.64 -20.64 -32.83
C ALA A 85 39.37 -19.80 -33.01
N SER A 86 38.88 -19.66 -34.25
CA SER A 86 37.63 -18.94 -34.52
C SER A 86 36.41 -19.64 -33.94
N ALA A 87 36.34 -20.98 -33.98
CA ALA A 87 35.27 -21.75 -33.35
C ALA A 87 35.25 -21.61 -31.82
N ILE A 88 36.42 -21.61 -31.17
CA ILE A 88 36.51 -21.39 -29.72
C ILE A 88 36.09 -19.97 -29.37
N MET A 89 36.54 -18.97 -30.14
CA MET A 89 36.17 -17.57 -29.91
C MET A 89 34.66 -17.34 -30.05
N THR A 90 34.00 -17.92 -31.06
CA THR A 90 32.53 -17.78 -31.20
C THR A 90 31.79 -18.44 -30.04
N MET A 91 32.27 -19.58 -29.53
CA MET A 91 31.69 -20.24 -28.35
C MET A 91 31.83 -19.36 -27.09
N VAL A 92 33.02 -18.78 -26.86
CA VAL A 92 33.27 -17.90 -25.70
C VAL A 92 32.43 -16.62 -25.79
N VAL A 93 32.37 -15.99 -26.97
CA VAL A 93 31.53 -14.80 -27.20
C VAL A 93 30.05 -15.13 -26.99
N GLY A 94 29.60 -16.29 -27.46
CA GLY A 94 28.24 -16.76 -27.23
C GLY A 94 27.90 -16.94 -25.74
N ALA A 95 28.80 -17.57 -24.98
CA ALA A 95 28.63 -17.75 -23.54
C ALA A 95 28.59 -16.41 -22.78
N LEU A 96 29.47 -15.47 -23.12
CA LEU A 96 29.50 -14.13 -22.53
C LEU A 96 28.23 -13.34 -22.87
N ALA A 97 27.69 -13.46 -24.09
CA ALA A 97 26.44 -12.81 -24.48
C ALA A 97 25.25 -13.32 -23.66
N VAL A 98 25.16 -14.62 -23.42
CA VAL A 98 24.10 -15.23 -22.58
C VAL A 98 24.21 -14.75 -21.14
N LEU A 99 25.41 -14.75 -20.55
CA LEU A 99 25.63 -14.25 -19.18
C LEU A 99 25.30 -12.77 -19.05
N SER A 100 25.72 -11.94 -20.02
CA SER A 100 25.40 -10.51 -20.04
C SER A 100 23.89 -10.29 -20.04
N ARG A 101 23.15 -11.05 -20.85
CA ARG A 101 21.68 -10.97 -20.89
C ARG A 101 21.05 -11.41 -19.58
N ALA A 102 21.56 -12.48 -18.95
CA ALA A 102 21.06 -12.94 -17.65
C ALA A 102 21.25 -11.88 -16.55
N VAL A 103 22.41 -11.22 -16.51
CA VAL A 103 22.68 -10.12 -15.56
C VAL A 103 21.77 -8.92 -15.81
N GLN A 104 21.53 -8.54 -17.07
CA GLN A 104 20.59 -7.48 -17.42
C GLN A 104 19.17 -7.78 -16.94
N VAL A 105 18.66 -8.99 -17.23
CA VAL A 105 17.34 -9.41 -16.77
C VAL A 105 17.23 -9.41 -15.24
N GLY A 106 18.28 -9.84 -14.53
CA GLY A 106 18.33 -9.78 -13.07
C GLY A 106 18.33 -8.36 -12.51
N CYS A 107 19.05 -7.45 -13.18
CA CYS A 107 19.07 -6.03 -12.83
C CYS A 107 17.70 -5.38 -13.05
N ASP A 108 17.08 -5.61 -14.21
CA ASP A 108 15.76 -5.08 -14.55
C ASP A 108 14.69 -5.59 -13.58
N TYR A 109 14.70 -6.89 -13.28
CA TYR A 109 13.78 -7.48 -12.30
C TYR A 109 13.92 -6.83 -10.92
N SER A 110 15.16 -6.66 -10.44
CA SER A 110 15.43 -6.04 -9.14
C SER A 110 14.99 -4.58 -9.10
N SER A 111 15.22 -3.85 -10.20
CA SER A 111 14.77 -2.45 -10.36
C SER A 111 13.24 -2.35 -10.34
N ASP A 112 12.55 -3.17 -11.15
CA ASP A 112 11.09 -3.21 -11.22
C ASP A 112 10.44 -3.54 -9.86
N HIS A 113 11.03 -4.48 -9.13
CA HIS A 113 10.57 -4.88 -7.80
C HIS A 113 10.80 -3.77 -6.78
N GLY A 114 11.98 -3.14 -6.81
CA GLY A 114 12.29 -1.99 -5.95
C GLY A 114 11.30 -0.84 -6.14
N GLU A 115 10.95 -0.54 -7.38
CA GLU A 115 9.97 0.50 -7.71
C GLU A 115 8.56 0.13 -7.19
N ALA A 116 8.10 -1.12 -7.39
CA ALA A 116 6.82 -1.58 -6.86
C ALA A 116 6.73 -1.43 -5.33
N VAL A 117 7.79 -1.77 -4.60
CA VAL A 117 7.84 -1.59 -3.13
C VAL A 117 7.73 -0.11 -2.74
N GLN A 118 8.38 0.80 -3.46
CA GLN A 118 8.29 2.24 -3.17
C GLN A 118 6.87 2.77 -3.43
N HIS A 119 6.25 2.38 -4.55
CA HIS A 119 4.87 2.74 -4.83
C HIS A 119 3.93 2.22 -3.74
N ALA A 120 4.02 0.95 -3.36
CA ALA A 120 3.20 0.38 -2.28
C ALA A 120 3.35 1.18 -0.98
N ARG A 121 4.59 1.48 -0.58
CA ARG A 121 4.86 2.23 0.65
C ARG A 121 4.22 3.62 0.63
N VAL A 122 4.40 4.37 -0.46
CA VAL A 122 3.85 5.73 -0.57
C VAL A 122 2.32 5.71 -0.60
N VAL A 123 1.73 4.75 -1.31
CA VAL A 123 0.27 4.58 -1.39
C VAL A 123 -0.32 4.21 -0.04
N LEU A 124 0.23 3.20 0.63
CA LEU A 124 -0.25 2.73 1.93
C LEU A 124 -0.08 3.81 3.01
N GLU A 125 1.07 4.49 3.06
CA GLU A 125 1.29 5.60 3.99
C GLU A 125 0.28 6.74 3.76
N ARG A 126 -0.06 7.02 2.51
CA ARG A 126 -1.04 8.05 2.17
C ARG A 126 -2.45 7.65 2.63
N ILE A 127 -2.91 6.43 2.31
CA ILE A 127 -4.23 5.94 2.73
C ILE A 127 -4.32 5.92 4.27
N THR A 128 -3.33 5.33 4.94
CA THR A 128 -3.33 5.26 6.41
C THR A 128 -3.29 6.64 7.07
N ARG A 129 -2.59 7.62 6.47
CA ARG A 129 -2.62 9.02 6.95
C ARG A 129 -4.02 9.62 6.89
N PHE A 130 -4.75 9.44 5.80
CA PHE A 130 -6.14 9.91 5.68
C PHE A 130 -7.07 9.20 6.66
N VAL A 131 -6.94 7.88 6.80
CA VAL A 131 -7.76 7.08 7.73
C VAL A 131 -7.49 7.47 9.19
N ASN A 132 -6.23 7.65 9.58
CA ASN A 132 -5.87 8.09 10.93
C ASN A 132 -6.32 9.53 11.24
N GLY A 133 -6.55 10.34 10.21
CA GLY A 133 -7.10 11.70 10.31
C GLY A 133 -8.62 11.78 10.10
N ALA A 134 -9.30 10.64 9.96
CA ALA A 134 -10.73 10.64 9.65
C ALA A 134 -11.57 11.19 10.80
N THR A 135 -12.58 11.97 10.46
CA THR A 135 -13.65 12.37 11.39
C THR A 135 -14.67 11.24 11.45
N ALA A 136 -15.22 10.97 12.62
CA ALA A 136 -16.26 9.95 12.81
C ALA A 136 -17.35 10.45 13.76
N SER A 137 -18.58 10.00 13.50
CA SER A 137 -19.80 10.31 14.24
C SER A 137 -20.63 9.03 14.43
N SER A 138 -21.74 9.13 15.17
CA SER A 138 -22.71 8.03 15.29
C SER A 138 -23.39 7.70 13.95
N GLU A 139 -23.59 8.71 13.09
CA GLU A 139 -24.18 8.53 11.75
C GLU A 139 -23.18 8.09 10.68
N PHE A 140 -21.88 8.38 10.87
CA PHE A 140 -20.82 7.99 9.93
C PHE A 140 -19.53 7.53 10.66
N PRO A 141 -19.11 6.27 10.52
CA PRO A 141 -17.97 5.68 11.24
C PRO A 141 -16.58 6.22 10.86
N GLY A 142 -16.53 7.25 10.01
CA GLY A 142 -15.32 7.86 9.46
C GLY A 142 -14.71 7.14 8.27
N ILE A 143 -14.91 5.83 8.18
CA ILE A 143 -14.57 5.04 6.99
C ILE A 143 -15.71 4.12 6.56
N LEU A 144 -15.91 3.99 5.26
CA LEU A 144 -16.86 3.08 4.64
C LEU A 144 -16.17 2.34 3.51
N VAL A 145 -16.32 1.02 3.46
CA VAL A 145 -15.86 0.20 2.35
C VAL A 145 -17.08 -0.19 1.54
N LEU A 146 -17.02 0.06 0.23
CA LEU A 146 -18.08 -0.26 -0.70
C LEU A 146 -17.67 -1.45 -1.57
N ASP A 147 -18.63 -2.34 -1.71
CA ASP A 147 -18.53 -3.58 -2.45
C ASP A 147 -19.05 -3.36 -3.86
N ARG A 148 -18.19 -3.54 -4.86
CA ARG A 148 -18.60 -3.54 -6.26
C ARG A 148 -18.91 -4.98 -6.67
N THR A 149 -20.12 -5.21 -7.16
CA THR A 149 -20.53 -6.54 -7.64
C THR A 149 -20.34 -6.65 -9.15
N GLU A 150 -19.65 -7.70 -9.59
CA GLU A 150 -19.52 -8.04 -11.01
C GLU A 150 -19.45 -9.56 -11.21
N GLY A 151 -20.17 -10.07 -12.19
CA GLY A 151 -20.16 -11.51 -12.50
C GLY A 151 -20.61 -12.39 -11.33
N GLY A 152 -21.38 -11.85 -10.39
CA GLY A 152 -21.79 -12.53 -9.15
C GLY A 152 -20.76 -12.51 -8.02
N TYR A 153 -19.61 -11.87 -8.21
CA TYR A 153 -18.57 -11.70 -7.19
C TYR A 153 -18.59 -10.29 -6.62
N SER A 154 -18.37 -10.15 -5.31
CA SER A 154 -18.18 -8.86 -4.64
C SER A 154 -16.70 -8.53 -4.50
N PHE A 155 -16.34 -7.31 -4.86
CA PHE A 155 -15.00 -6.76 -4.75
C PHE A 155 -15.04 -5.50 -3.87
N PRO A 156 -14.52 -5.56 -2.63
CA PRO A 156 -14.44 -4.39 -1.77
C PRO A 156 -13.23 -3.55 -2.17
N ASP A 157 -13.33 -2.84 -3.29
CA ASP A 157 -12.24 -2.13 -3.95
C ASP A 157 -12.35 -0.60 -3.81
N THR A 158 -13.39 -0.12 -3.12
CA THR A 158 -13.67 1.30 -2.93
C THR A 158 -13.71 1.62 -1.44
N LEU A 159 -12.80 2.51 -1.00
CA LEU A 159 -12.72 3.01 0.36
C LEU A 159 -13.10 4.49 0.37
N VAL A 160 -14.10 4.83 1.18
CA VAL A 160 -14.55 6.19 1.45
C VAL A 160 -14.05 6.60 2.82
N VAL A 161 -13.39 7.75 2.91
CA VAL A 161 -12.86 8.32 4.16
C VAL A 161 -13.43 9.72 4.37
N TRP A 162 -14.02 9.98 5.53
CA TRP A 162 -14.47 11.32 5.92
C TRP A 162 -13.30 12.12 6.48
N HIS A 163 -12.76 13.03 5.67
CA HIS A 163 -11.58 13.81 6.00
C HIS A 163 -11.77 15.28 5.58
N PRO A 164 -12.51 16.08 6.39
CA PRO A 164 -12.70 17.50 6.11
C PRO A 164 -11.36 18.25 6.14
N ALA A 165 -11.19 19.26 5.28
CA ALA A 165 -9.94 20.00 5.19
C ALA A 165 -9.63 20.84 6.45
N THR A 166 -10.67 21.28 7.17
CA THR A 166 -10.55 22.06 8.41
C THR A 166 -11.37 21.43 9.54
N THR A 167 -12.66 21.70 9.55
CA THR A 167 -13.63 21.19 10.51
C THR A 167 -14.80 20.61 9.75
N ALA A 168 -15.30 19.46 10.18
CA ALA A 168 -16.52 18.90 9.63
C ALA A 168 -17.66 19.93 9.71
N PHE A 169 -18.41 20.07 8.62
CA PHE A 169 -19.58 20.93 8.51
C PHE A 169 -20.62 20.54 9.55
N ASP A 170 -20.87 19.23 9.69
CA ASP A 170 -21.67 18.66 10.76
C ASP A 170 -20.89 17.50 11.43
N PRO A 171 -20.16 17.77 12.53
CA PRO A 171 -19.36 16.75 13.21
C PRO A 171 -20.19 15.62 13.85
N LYS A 172 -21.50 15.81 14.03
CA LYS A 172 -22.38 14.81 14.67
C LYS A 172 -23.23 14.06 13.65
N GLY A 173 -23.52 14.67 12.52
CA GLY A 173 -24.30 14.05 11.44
C GLY A 173 -23.43 13.36 10.39
N ARG A 174 -23.89 13.45 9.15
CA ARG A 174 -23.27 12.86 7.96
C ARG A 174 -22.36 13.83 7.22
N PRO A 175 -21.29 13.32 6.57
CA PRO A 175 -20.43 14.13 5.74
C PRO A 175 -21.15 14.73 4.52
N ARG A 176 -20.54 15.77 3.98
CA ARG A 176 -20.80 16.20 2.60
C ARG A 176 -19.80 15.55 1.64
N PHE A 177 -20.15 15.44 0.36
CA PHE A 177 -19.23 14.91 -0.65
C PHE A 177 -17.91 15.70 -0.73
N GLU A 178 -17.93 17.02 -0.53
CA GLU A 178 -16.72 17.86 -0.49
C GLU A 178 -15.73 17.52 0.64
N GLU A 179 -16.18 16.81 1.67
CA GLU A 179 -15.36 16.39 2.82
C GLU A 179 -14.84 14.96 2.69
N LEU A 180 -15.23 14.26 1.62
CA LEU A 180 -14.84 12.88 1.39
C LEU A 180 -13.57 12.79 0.56
N VAL A 181 -12.74 11.83 0.94
CA VAL A 181 -11.63 11.33 0.13
C VAL A 181 -11.96 9.88 -0.21
N VAL A 182 -12.04 9.57 -1.51
CA VAL A 182 -12.38 8.24 -1.98
C VAL A 182 -11.16 7.61 -2.65
N PHE A 183 -10.78 6.42 -2.19
CA PHE A 183 -9.78 5.58 -2.82
C PHE A 183 -10.48 4.47 -3.59
N CYS A 184 -10.33 4.45 -4.91
CA CYS A 184 -10.98 3.44 -5.74
C CYS A 184 -10.11 3.08 -6.95
N THR A 185 -10.45 1.98 -7.61
CA THR A 185 -9.85 1.59 -8.88
C THR A 185 -10.48 2.38 -10.02
N SER A 186 -9.70 2.71 -11.06
CA SER A 186 -10.26 3.36 -12.25
C SER A 186 -11.05 2.34 -13.10
N PRO A 187 -12.30 2.62 -13.49
CA PRO A 187 -13.06 1.71 -14.35
C PRO A 187 -12.47 1.60 -15.77
N ASP A 188 -11.86 2.68 -16.28
CA ASP A 188 -11.26 2.72 -17.62
C ASP A 188 -9.84 2.15 -17.64
N ARG A 189 -9.12 2.26 -16.50
CA ARG A 189 -7.73 1.85 -16.35
C ARG A 189 -7.56 1.03 -15.06
N PRO A 190 -7.93 -0.26 -15.05
CA PRO A 190 -7.95 -1.07 -13.82
C PRO A 190 -6.60 -1.18 -13.11
N GLN A 191 -5.49 -0.90 -13.78
CA GLN A 191 -4.15 -0.83 -13.17
C GLN A 191 -3.91 0.42 -12.31
N GLU A 192 -4.81 1.40 -12.32
CA GLU A 192 -4.68 2.64 -11.58
C GLU A 192 -5.50 2.64 -10.28
N LEU A 193 -4.81 2.96 -9.18
CA LEU A 193 -5.47 3.36 -7.94
C LEU A 193 -5.62 4.88 -7.93
N LEU A 194 -6.85 5.36 -7.74
CA LEU A 194 -7.18 6.77 -7.73
C LEU A 194 -7.50 7.24 -6.31
N GLU A 195 -7.09 8.47 -6.00
CA GLU A 195 -7.64 9.29 -4.93
C GLU A 195 -8.55 10.34 -5.56
N LEU A 196 -9.82 10.31 -5.18
CA LEU A 196 -10.86 11.22 -5.66
C LEU A 196 -11.27 12.18 -4.54
N THR A 197 -11.45 13.44 -4.92
CA THR A 197 -12.00 14.49 -4.07
C THR A 197 -13.02 15.29 -4.88
N PHE A 198 -14.06 15.81 -4.20
CA PHE A 198 -15.23 16.41 -4.85
C PHE A 198 -15.40 17.90 -4.47
N PRO A 199 -14.46 18.77 -4.86
CA PRO A 199 -14.50 20.18 -4.46
C PRO A 199 -15.78 20.87 -4.96
N GLY A 200 -16.45 21.59 -4.06
CA GLY A 200 -17.66 22.35 -4.37
C GLY A 200 -18.95 21.51 -4.42
N ASN A 201 -18.88 20.20 -4.17
CA ASN A 201 -20.09 19.38 -4.03
C ASN A 201 -20.58 19.41 -2.57
N THR A 202 -21.51 20.31 -2.29
CA THR A 202 -22.12 20.48 -0.96
C THR A 202 -23.24 19.48 -0.67
N GLY A 203 -23.49 18.50 -1.55
CA GLY A 203 -24.50 17.48 -1.35
C GLY A 203 -24.19 16.62 -0.12
N MET A 204 -25.22 16.31 0.66
CA MET A 204 -25.09 15.36 1.78
C MET A 204 -25.00 13.93 1.25
N VAL A 205 -24.21 13.11 1.93
CA VAL A 205 -24.05 11.71 1.54
C VAL A 205 -25.29 10.86 1.88
N PRO A 206 -25.52 9.75 1.15
CA PRO A 206 -26.59 8.81 1.47
C PRO A 206 -26.42 8.20 2.88
N PRO A 207 -27.52 7.74 3.50
CA PRO A 207 -27.43 6.95 4.74
C PRO A 207 -26.59 5.68 4.54
N LEU A 208 -25.86 5.24 5.57
CA LEU A 208 -25.03 4.03 5.51
C LEU A 208 -25.82 2.74 5.25
N ALA A 209 -27.10 2.72 5.63
CA ALA A 209 -27.98 1.56 5.44
C ALA A 209 -28.32 1.28 3.97
N ASP A 210 -28.02 2.21 3.05
CA ASP A 210 -28.32 2.09 1.63
C ASP A 210 -27.04 2.04 0.77
N PRO A 211 -26.39 0.86 0.66
CA PRO A 211 -25.18 0.72 -0.13
C PRO A 211 -25.41 0.96 -1.64
N VAL A 212 -26.64 0.77 -2.13
CA VAL A 212 -26.98 0.98 -3.55
C VAL A 212 -27.03 2.47 -3.88
N ALA A 213 -27.59 3.29 -2.99
CA ALA A 213 -27.53 4.74 -3.12
C ALA A 213 -26.09 5.26 -3.07
N TRP A 214 -25.23 4.66 -2.25
CA TRP A 214 -23.81 5.00 -2.19
C TRP A 214 -23.08 4.70 -3.49
N SER A 215 -23.21 3.48 -4.04
CA SER A 215 -22.56 3.12 -5.30
C SER A 215 -23.06 3.99 -6.45
N GLY A 216 -24.38 4.20 -6.56
CA GLY A 216 -24.96 5.04 -7.60
C GLY A 216 -24.52 6.51 -7.52
N ALA A 217 -24.41 7.06 -6.30
CA ALA A 217 -23.89 8.41 -6.10
C ALA A 217 -22.42 8.53 -6.51
N LEU A 218 -21.57 7.59 -6.09
CA LEU A 218 -20.14 7.61 -6.44
C LEU A 218 -19.91 7.40 -7.94
N ASP A 219 -20.63 6.49 -8.58
CA ASP A 219 -20.55 6.27 -10.03
C ASP A 219 -20.91 7.55 -10.81
N GLY A 220 -21.95 8.26 -10.37
CA GLY A 220 -22.32 9.56 -10.92
C GLY A 220 -21.21 10.61 -10.76
N LEU A 221 -20.56 10.65 -9.59
CA LEU A 221 -19.48 11.61 -9.32
C LEU A 221 -18.18 11.28 -10.05
N ILE A 222 -17.85 10.00 -10.21
CA ILE A 222 -16.63 9.57 -10.89
C ILE A 222 -16.60 10.13 -12.31
N GLY A 223 -17.73 10.22 -13.01
CA GLY A 223 -17.83 10.75 -14.37
C GLY A 223 -17.75 12.28 -14.51
N LEU A 224 -17.90 13.04 -13.41
CA LEU A 224 -17.95 14.51 -13.48
C LEU A 224 -16.57 15.13 -13.75
N SER A 225 -16.55 16.22 -14.51
CA SER A 225 -15.35 17.02 -14.78
C SER A 225 -14.87 17.82 -13.57
N THR A 226 -15.74 18.05 -12.58
CA THR A 226 -15.42 18.74 -11.33
C THR A 226 -14.69 17.85 -10.31
N THR A 227 -14.72 16.53 -10.52
CA THR A 227 -14.05 15.56 -9.64
C THR A 227 -12.53 15.65 -9.83
N ARG A 228 -11.81 15.98 -8.75
CA ARG A 228 -10.36 16.02 -8.78
C ARG A 228 -9.82 14.60 -8.57
N ARG A 229 -9.11 14.10 -9.58
CA ARG A 229 -8.51 12.76 -9.59
C ARG A 229 -7.00 12.86 -9.42
N THR A 230 -6.45 12.09 -8.48
CA THR A 230 -5.02 11.94 -8.30
C THR A 230 -4.66 10.46 -8.45
N VAL A 231 -3.83 10.12 -9.43
CA VAL A 231 -3.33 8.75 -9.60
C VAL A 231 -2.31 8.48 -8.51
N LEU A 232 -2.58 7.51 -7.65
CA LEU A 232 -1.68 7.09 -6.57
C LEU A 232 -0.63 6.10 -7.06
N THR A 233 -1.05 5.17 -7.91
CA THR A 233 -0.18 4.23 -8.61
C THR A 233 -0.86 3.76 -9.88
N ASP A 234 -0.08 3.47 -10.91
CA ASP A 234 -0.46 2.88 -12.19
C ASP A 234 -0.01 1.41 -12.31
N ARG A 235 0.40 0.80 -11.18
CA ARG A 235 0.99 -0.54 -11.11
C ARG A 235 0.14 -1.56 -10.40
N LEU A 236 -1.16 -1.31 -10.17
CA LEU A 236 -2.02 -2.36 -9.62
C LEU A 236 -2.00 -3.56 -10.57
N ARG A 237 -1.74 -4.74 -10.02
CA ARG A 237 -1.94 -5.98 -10.74
C ARG A 237 -3.43 -6.07 -11.08
N THR A 238 -3.73 -6.51 -12.29
CA THR A 238 -5.10 -6.79 -12.71
C THR A 238 -5.33 -8.30 -12.85
N ALA A 239 -6.56 -8.72 -12.63
CA ALA A 239 -7.03 -10.08 -12.85
C ALA A 239 -8.36 -10.03 -13.60
N SER A 240 -8.63 -11.06 -14.41
CA SER A 240 -9.92 -11.21 -15.08
C SER A 240 -10.91 -11.95 -14.18
N VAL A 241 -12.13 -11.43 -14.06
CA VAL A 241 -13.21 -12.04 -13.25
C VAL A 241 -13.75 -13.33 -13.90
N ASP A 242 -13.87 -13.33 -15.22
CA ASP A 242 -14.46 -14.42 -16.02
C ASP A 242 -13.40 -15.25 -16.78
N GLY A 243 -12.12 -14.95 -16.58
CA GLY A 243 -11.02 -15.53 -17.32
C GLY A 243 -10.90 -15.02 -18.76
N SER A 244 -11.75 -14.09 -19.20
CA SER A 244 -11.64 -13.45 -20.50
C SER A 244 -10.58 -12.34 -20.48
N ASP A 245 -9.92 -12.11 -21.61
CA ASP A 245 -8.96 -11.02 -21.74
C ASP A 245 -9.61 -9.66 -22.04
N ASN A 246 -10.93 -9.55 -21.87
CA ASN A 246 -11.67 -8.32 -22.11
C ASN A 246 -11.27 -7.25 -21.08
N ALA A 247 -11.00 -6.03 -21.54
CA ALA A 247 -10.71 -4.91 -20.65
C ALA A 247 -11.86 -4.66 -19.65
N ALA A 248 -13.10 -4.92 -20.04
CA ALA A 248 -14.27 -4.75 -19.17
C ALA A 248 -14.30 -5.71 -17.98
N SER A 249 -13.76 -6.93 -18.11
CA SER A 249 -13.72 -7.95 -17.05
C SER A 249 -12.45 -7.89 -16.19
N ARG A 250 -11.52 -6.98 -16.52
CA ARG A 250 -10.30 -6.78 -15.74
C ARG A 250 -10.59 -5.94 -14.51
N ARG A 251 -10.14 -6.44 -13.36
CA ARG A 251 -10.23 -5.79 -12.06
C ARG A 251 -8.87 -5.67 -11.42
N ALA A 252 -8.68 -4.58 -10.68
CA ALA A 252 -7.47 -4.40 -9.91
C ALA A 252 -7.48 -5.33 -8.69
N CYS A 253 -6.31 -5.87 -8.35
CA CYS A 253 -6.07 -6.62 -7.13
C CYS A 253 -5.83 -5.65 -5.96
N ALA A 254 -6.83 -4.84 -5.64
CA ALA A 254 -6.87 -3.99 -4.45
C ALA A 254 -8.09 -4.38 -3.61
N ARG A 255 -7.90 -4.56 -2.31
CA ARG A 255 -8.95 -4.98 -1.40
C ARG A 255 -8.88 -4.22 -0.10
N PHE A 256 -10.02 -3.67 0.29
CA PHE A 256 -10.24 -3.02 1.58
C PHE A 256 -11.17 -3.89 2.42
N HIS A 257 -10.98 -3.91 3.72
CA HIS A 257 -11.87 -4.61 4.63
C HIS A 257 -12.03 -3.81 5.91
N ALA A 258 -13.25 -3.37 6.19
CA ALA A 258 -13.59 -2.70 7.44
C ALA A 258 -14.18 -3.71 8.43
N ARG A 259 -13.75 -3.65 9.68
CA ARG A 259 -14.33 -4.40 10.79
C ARG A 259 -14.69 -3.45 11.92
N PHE A 260 -15.94 -3.51 12.34
CA PHE A 260 -16.46 -2.68 13.43
C PHE A 260 -16.46 -3.46 14.74
N ARG A 261 -16.15 -2.77 15.85
CA ARG A 261 -16.25 -3.29 17.22
C ARG A 261 -16.80 -2.22 18.16
N PRO A 262 -18.05 -2.34 18.66
CA PRO A 262 -19.07 -3.33 18.27
C PRO A 262 -19.47 -3.24 16.79
N SER A 263 -20.01 -4.33 16.24
CA SER A 263 -20.61 -4.36 14.90
C SER A 263 -21.96 -3.63 14.85
N ASP A 264 -22.42 -3.26 13.65
CA ASP A 264 -23.72 -2.60 13.50
C ASP A 264 -24.88 -3.50 13.94
N GLN A 265 -24.75 -4.82 13.72
CA GLN A 265 -25.74 -5.80 14.17
C GLN A 265 -25.82 -5.89 15.70
N GLU A 266 -24.68 -5.85 16.40
CA GLU A 266 -24.64 -5.86 17.86
C GLU A 266 -25.23 -4.57 18.44
N LEU A 267 -24.96 -3.41 17.83
CA LEU A 267 -25.58 -2.15 18.23
C LEU A 267 -27.09 -2.14 17.98
N ALA A 268 -27.55 -2.71 16.86
CA ALA A 268 -28.96 -2.89 16.58
C ALA A 268 -29.63 -3.81 17.61
N ALA A 269 -28.98 -4.91 18.00
CA ALA A 269 -29.47 -5.82 19.05
C ALA A 269 -29.57 -5.14 20.41
N TYR A 270 -28.61 -4.28 20.78
CA TYR A 270 -28.73 -3.42 21.96
C TYR A 270 -29.94 -2.49 21.88
N THR A 271 -30.16 -1.87 20.71
CA THR A 271 -31.29 -0.94 20.48
C THR A 271 -32.64 -1.67 20.58
N ALA A 272 -32.68 -2.94 20.16
CA ALA A 272 -33.84 -3.82 20.31
C ALA A 272 -34.06 -4.31 21.75
N GLY A 273 -33.10 -4.12 22.66
CA GLY A 273 -33.14 -4.60 24.04
C GLY A 273 -32.69 -6.06 24.23
N ASP A 274 -32.13 -6.68 23.19
CA ASP A 274 -31.72 -8.09 23.21
C ASP A 274 -30.37 -8.31 23.91
N VAL A 275 -29.50 -7.29 23.90
CA VAL A 275 -28.14 -7.35 24.47
C VAL A 275 -27.93 -6.16 25.39
N ALA A 276 -27.39 -6.37 26.60
CA ALA A 276 -27.12 -5.27 27.51
C ALA A 276 -25.91 -4.43 27.03
N TRP A 277 -25.91 -3.13 27.33
CA TRP A 277 -24.85 -2.21 26.92
C TRP A 277 -23.44 -2.67 27.30
N ASN A 278 -23.29 -3.27 28.48
CA ASN A 278 -22.03 -3.79 29.03
C ASN A 278 -21.63 -5.16 28.45
N GLU A 279 -22.49 -5.80 27.66
CA GLU A 279 -22.22 -7.09 27.00
C GLU A 279 -21.70 -6.92 25.56
N LEU A 280 -21.80 -5.71 25.00
CA LEU A 280 -21.24 -5.39 23.69
C LEU A 280 -19.70 -5.50 23.71
N PRO A 281 -19.05 -5.93 22.61
CA PRO A 281 -17.60 -6.13 22.56
C PRO A 281 -16.84 -4.80 22.36
N TRP A 282 -16.90 -3.95 23.38
CA TRP A 282 -16.19 -2.67 23.42
C TRP A 282 -14.69 -2.85 23.37
N VAL A 283 -14.00 -1.94 22.68
CA VAL A 283 -12.55 -2.02 22.60
C VAL A 283 -11.94 -1.75 23.95
N GLN A 284 -11.14 -2.70 24.43
CA GLN A 284 -10.53 -2.67 25.77
C GLN A 284 -11.56 -2.52 26.90
N ASN A 285 -12.81 -2.94 26.68
CA ASN A 285 -13.92 -2.73 27.61
C ASN A 285 -14.15 -1.26 28.00
N VAL A 286 -13.83 -0.32 27.10
CA VAL A 286 -14.03 1.12 27.33
C VAL A 286 -15.47 1.50 27.01
N TYR A 287 -16.32 1.48 28.03
CA TYR A 287 -17.69 1.96 28.00
C TYR A 287 -18.08 2.60 29.33
N GLY A 288 -19.14 3.42 29.31
CA GLY A 288 -19.66 4.13 30.47
C GLY A 288 -21.18 4.29 30.42
N PRO A 289 -21.77 5.00 31.39
CA PRO A 289 -23.22 5.18 31.47
C PRO A 289 -23.80 6.04 30.36
N SER A 290 -22.99 6.91 29.73
CA SER A 290 -23.42 7.84 28.68
C SER A 290 -22.98 7.47 27.27
N GLY A 291 -22.06 6.50 27.12
CA GLY A 291 -21.51 6.16 25.82
C GLY A 291 -20.36 5.15 25.90
N GLY A 292 -19.84 4.75 24.75
CA GLY A 292 -18.84 3.69 24.60
C GLY A 292 -17.90 3.95 23.44
N LEU A 293 -16.66 3.45 23.54
CA LEU A 293 -15.65 3.65 22.51
C LEU A 293 -15.77 2.57 21.43
N ARG A 294 -16.23 2.97 20.25
CA ARG A 294 -16.30 2.12 19.06
C ARG A 294 -15.01 2.25 18.25
N GLN A 295 -14.55 1.12 17.72
CA GLN A 295 -13.41 1.06 16.81
C GLN A 295 -13.85 0.56 15.44
N VAL A 296 -13.27 1.16 14.40
CA VAL A 296 -13.32 0.67 13.03
C VAL A 296 -11.92 0.33 12.59
N LEU A 297 -11.66 -0.95 12.35
CA LEU A 297 -10.38 -1.46 11.88
C LEU A 297 -10.44 -1.62 10.36
N LEU A 298 -9.58 -0.90 9.65
CA LEU A 298 -9.35 -1.07 8.22
C LEU A 298 -8.17 -2.01 8.00
N ARG A 299 -8.35 -3.02 7.17
CA ARG A 299 -7.28 -3.81 6.56
C ARG A 299 -7.19 -3.45 5.08
N ILE A 300 -5.97 -3.24 4.61
CA ILE A 300 -5.65 -2.89 3.23
C ILE A 300 -4.80 -4.01 2.65
N GLU A 301 -5.15 -4.48 1.46
CA GLU A 301 -4.38 -5.42 0.66
C GLU A 301 -4.24 -4.88 -0.76
N LEU A 302 -3.00 -4.71 -1.21
CA LEU A 302 -2.68 -4.25 -2.56
C LEU A 302 -1.74 -5.23 -3.23
N GLN A 303 -2.00 -5.62 -4.47
CA GLN A 303 -1.03 -6.35 -5.29
C GLN A 303 -0.52 -5.44 -6.40
N LEU A 304 0.79 -5.23 -6.48
CA LEU A 304 1.43 -4.43 -7.52
C LEU A 304 2.20 -5.31 -8.51
N ALA A 305 2.15 -4.97 -9.79
CA ALA A 305 2.94 -5.58 -10.84
C ALA A 305 4.40 -5.06 -10.78
N PRO A 306 5.41 -5.93 -10.81
CA PRO A 306 6.79 -5.52 -11.03
C PRO A 306 6.95 -5.14 -12.51
N GLY A 307 7.01 -3.83 -12.77
CA GLY A 307 7.10 -3.22 -14.11
C GLY A 307 5.79 -2.58 -14.56
N LYS A 308 5.82 -1.89 -15.72
CA LYS A 308 4.66 -1.17 -16.28
C LYS A 308 3.65 -2.07 -16.99
N ALA A 309 4.04 -3.32 -17.31
CA ALA A 309 3.14 -4.27 -17.94
C ALA A 309 2.27 -4.95 -16.87
N SER A 310 0.97 -4.63 -16.86
CA SER A 310 -0.01 -5.16 -15.90
C SER A 310 -0.38 -6.63 -16.13
N ASN A 311 -0.04 -7.20 -17.30
CA ASN A 311 -0.51 -8.51 -17.72
C ASN A 311 0.56 -9.60 -17.48
N GLY A 312 0.16 -10.67 -16.78
CA GLY A 312 0.87 -11.95 -16.77
C GLY A 312 2.06 -12.10 -15.82
N ARG A 313 2.55 -11.02 -15.19
CA ARG A 313 3.57 -11.12 -14.12
C ARG A 313 2.91 -11.38 -12.77
N ALA A 314 3.54 -12.22 -11.96
CA ALA A 314 3.15 -12.41 -10.56
C ALA A 314 3.27 -11.08 -9.81
N GLY A 315 2.16 -10.59 -9.26
CA GLY A 315 2.16 -9.37 -8.45
C GLY A 315 2.78 -9.61 -7.08
N VAL A 316 3.35 -8.55 -6.52
CA VAL A 316 3.84 -8.51 -5.14
C VAL A 316 2.71 -8.01 -4.25
N THR A 317 2.41 -8.75 -3.19
CA THR A 317 1.30 -8.41 -2.28
C THR A 317 1.82 -7.61 -1.09
N PHE A 318 1.14 -6.52 -0.78
CA PHE A 318 1.42 -5.62 0.32
C PHE A 318 0.19 -5.52 1.22
N PHE A 319 0.42 -5.49 2.53
CA PHE A 319 -0.63 -5.41 3.54
C PHE A 319 -0.36 -4.23 4.46
N ASP A 320 -1.44 -3.57 4.88
CA ASP A 320 -1.40 -2.56 5.93
C ASP A 320 -2.72 -2.55 6.72
N SER A 321 -2.75 -1.80 7.81
CA SER A 321 -3.96 -1.60 8.61
C SER A 321 -3.97 -0.24 9.27
N ALA A 322 -5.17 0.32 9.46
CA ALA A 322 -5.40 1.54 10.21
C ALA A 322 -6.67 1.40 11.05
N ALA A 323 -6.84 2.24 12.07
CA ALA A 323 -8.02 2.20 12.91
C ALA A 323 -8.54 3.60 13.23
N VAL A 324 -9.86 3.75 13.22
CA VAL A 324 -10.59 4.95 13.65
C VAL A 324 -11.32 4.61 14.95
N TYR A 325 -11.30 5.54 15.90
CA TYR A 325 -11.98 5.41 17.19
C TYR A 325 -12.94 6.57 17.38
N TYR A 326 -14.16 6.28 17.84
CA TYR A 326 -15.15 7.30 18.11
C TYR A 326 -16.11 6.88 19.22
N VAL A 327 -16.76 7.86 19.84
CA VAL A 327 -17.73 7.61 20.90
C VAL A 327 -19.09 7.38 20.27
N VAL A 328 -19.77 6.32 20.73
CA VAL A 328 -21.18 6.06 20.46
C VAL A 328 -21.96 6.40 21.73
N ASP A 329 -22.95 7.27 21.61
CA ASP A 329 -23.83 7.64 22.70
C ASP A 329 -24.83 6.50 22.98
N LYS A 330 -25.18 6.34 24.26
CA LYS A 330 -26.07 5.28 24.74
C LYS A 330 -27.55 5.55 24.45
#